data_AF-A0A5B7WU49-F1
#
_entry.id   AF-A0A5B7WU49-F1
#
_cell.length_a   1.000
_cell.length_b   1.000
_cell.length_c   1.000
_cell.angle_alpha   90.00
_cell.angle_beta   90.00
_cell.angle_gamma   90.00
#
_symmetry.space_group_name_H-M   'P 1'
#
loop_
_entity.id
_entity.type
_entity.pdbx_description
1 polymer ?
#
loop_
_entity_poly.entity_id
_entity_poly.type
_entity_poly.pdbx_seq_one_letter_code
_entity_poly.pdbx_strand_id
1 'polypeptide(L)'
;MSDFMGLVWLVVLLLANAFFVGGEFAVMSARRSQIEPLADDGHKRAKVALWAMEHVSVMLAVCQLGITVCSLLILNISEPAIHHLLVVPLQAMGVPVAVADTSAFLIALVAVTFLHVTFGEMVPKNISVSVADKAVLLLAPPLVWLSKPLHPVISLLNGSANLVLKMFGVEPQNEVSSAYTAAEVRSIIQSSSEEGTLENEDALRLSKALEFTSVTASQCMVPLEDLFTLEWGQTTAREFESKVAKTGFSRMMITREGIPVGYWHVKDVMLIDDEHSTQPLLNLPLHPLGQVAHTDEIEVALEAMRQQGNHLSTVIDADGKVTGVVFLEDIIEVLVGEISDTTRKRHVPPRAPRNGHAPGTATT
;
A
#
# COMPACT_ATOMS: atom_id res chain seq x y z
N MET A 1 33.33 32.73 33.22
CA MET A 1 31.91 32.52 32.79
C MET A 1 31.80 31.99 31.37
N SER A 2 32.79 32.22 30.50
CA SER A 2 32.88 31.64 29.14
C SER A 2 32.95 30.12 29.13
N ASP A 3 33.76 29.51 29.99
CA ASP A 3 34.12 28.09 29.85
C ASP A 3 33.00 27.15 30.30
N PHE A 4 32.30 27.53 31.39
CA PHE A 4 31.10 26.83 31.85
C PHE A 4 29.97 26.91 30.81
N MET A 5 29.82 28.06 30.16
CA MET A 5 28.87 28.22 29.05
C MET A 5 29.26 27.35 27.85
N GLY A 6 30.55 27.24 27.53
CA GLY A 6 31.07 26.33 26.51
C GLY A 6 30.76 24.86 26.81
N LEU A 7 30.89 24.44 28.07
CA LEU A 7 30.55 23.07 28.48
C LEU A 7 29.03 22.80 28.41
N VAL A 8 28.20 23.78 28.77
CA VAL A 8 26.74 23.68 28.60
C VAL A 8 26.38 23.56 27.12
N TRP A 9 27.00 24.36 26.25
CA TRP A 9 26.81 24.28 24.80
C TRP A 9 27.29 22.94 24.23
N LEU A 10 28.40 22.38 24.72
CA LEU A 10 28.85 21.04 24.35
C LEU A 10 27.75 20.01 24.61
N VAL A 11 27.14 20.01 25.81
CA VAL A 11 26.06 19.06 26.14
C VAL A 11 24.84 19.28 25.25
N VAL A 12 24.41 20.53 25.05
CA VAL A 12 23.26 20.87 24.20
C VAL A 12 23.49 20.40 22.76
N LEU A 13 24.67 20.67 22.20
CA LEU A 13 25.01 20.29 20.84
C LEU A 13 25.19 18.78 20.68
N LEU A 14 25.72 18.07 21.69
CA LEU A 14 25.76 16.61 21.69
C LEU A 14 24.35 16.01 21.64
N LEU A 15 23.41 16.54 22.44
CA LEU A 15 22.02 16.10 22.42
C LEU A 15 21.32 16.43 21.09
N ALA A 16 21.60 17.60 20.52
CA ALA A 16 21.09 17.98 19.21
C ALA A 16 21.63 17.05 18.10
N ASN A 17 22.94 16.75 18.12
CA ASN A 17 23.54 15.79 17.19
C ASN A 17 22.92 14.40 17.36
N ALA A 18 22.78 13.92 18.60
CA ALA A 18 22.14 12.66 18.94
C ALA A 18 20.69 12.58 18.44
N PHE A 19 19.94 13.67 18.50
CA PHE A 19 18.60 13.77 17.93
C PHE A 19 18.60 13.57 16.42
N PHE A 20 19.49 14.23 15.68
CA PHE A 20 19.58 14.09 14.22
C PHE A 20 20.05 12.69 13.80
N VAL A 21 21.11 12.17 14.42
CA VAL A 21 21.60 10.80 14.17
C VAL A 21 20.50 9.80 14.48
N GLY A 22 19.86 9.92 15.65
CA GLY A 22 18.79 9.01 16.02
C GLY A 22 17.62 9.04 15.05
N GLY A 23 17.24 10.23 14.59
CA GLY A 23 16.17 10.41 13.63
C GLY A 23 16.49 9.87 12.24
N GLU A 24 17.70 10.08 11.74
CA GLU A 24 18.21 9.46 10.49
C GLU A 24 18.10 7.94 10.54
N PHE A 25 18.68 7.30 11.57
CA PHE A 25 18.66 5.85 11.67
C PHE A 25 17.27 5.30 11.98
N ALA A 26 16.42 6.03 12.70
CA ALA A 26 15.04 5.63 12.94
C ALA A 26 14.21 5.63 11.65
N VAL A 27 14.32 6.67 10.81
CA VAL A 27 13.60 6.75 9.53
C VAL A 27 14.08 5.66 8.56
N MET A 28 15.39 5.39 8.51
CA MET A 28 15.94 4.34 7.64
C MET A 28 15.62 2.91 8.10
N SER A 29 15.53 2.68 9.41
CA SER A 29 15.42 1.32 9.98
C SER A 29 14.00 0.90 10.32
N ALA A 30 13.07 1.86 10.45
CA ALA A 30 11.68 1.56 10.79
C ALA A 30 10.99 0.81 9.64
N ARG A 31 10.06 -0.09 9.99
CA ARG A 31 9.32 -0.87 8.99
C ARG A 31 7.93 -0.28 8.79
N ARG A 32 7.58 0.03 7.54
CA ARG A 32 6.27 0.59 7.17
C ARG A 32 5.11 -0.24 7.73
N SER A 33 5.19 -1.57 7.60
CA SER A 33 4.17 -2.51 8.10
C SER A 33 3.89 -2.44 9.60
N GLN A 34 4.80 -1.88 10.40
CA GLN A 34 4.61 -1.70 11.85
C GLN A 34 4.03 -0.32 12.20
N ILE A 35 4.19 0.67 11.32
CA ILE A 35 3.75 2.06 11.56
C ILE A 35 2.38 2.32 10.91
N GLU A 36 2.10 1.66 9.79
CA GLU A 36 0.86 1.82 9.00
C GLU A 36 -0.41 1.48 9.81
N PRO A 37 -0.49 0.35 10.53
CA PRO A 37 -1.67 0.04 11.35
C PRO A 37 -1.95 1.10 12.42
N LEU A 38 -0.89 1.65 13.04
CA LEU A 38 -1.03 2.71 14.05
C LEU A 38 -1.57 4.01 13.46
N ALA A 39 -1.22 4.31 12.20
CA ALA A 39 -1.71 5.48 11.51
C ALA A 39 -3.19 5.35 11.13
N ASP A 40 -3.60 4.14 10.72
CA ASP A 40 -4.99 3.79 10.40
C ASP A 40 -5.89 3.85 11.64
N ASP A 41 -5.37 3.41 12.80
CA ASP A 41 -6.00 3.59 14.12
C ASP A 41 -6.08 5.06 14.60
N GLY A 42 -5.64 6.02 13.76
CA GLY A 42 -5.77 7.45 14.01
C GLY A 42 -4.61 8.07 14.80
N HIS A 43 -3.50 7.35 15.03
CA HIS A 43 -2.37 7.88 15.77
C HIS A 43 -1.63 8.98 14.98
N LYS A 44 -1.78 10.24 15.40
CA LYS A 44 -1.25 11.41 14.66
C LYS A 44 0.25 11.35 14.39
N ARG A 45 1.06 10.83 15.33
CA ARG A 45 2.51 10.70 15.13
C ARG A 45 2.87 9.62 14.11
N ALA A 46 2.06 8.57 13.99
CA ALA A 46 2.29 7.50 13.02
C ALA A 46 2.06 8.01 11.59
N LYS A 47 1.03 8.84 11.38
CA LYS A 47 0.81 9.53 10.10
C LYS A 47 2.00 10.40 9.67
N VAL A 48 2.58 11.15 10.61
CA VAL A 48 3.78 11.98 10.32
C VAL A 48 5.02 11.13 10.10
N ALA A 49 5.17 10.03 10.85
CA ALA A 49 6.27 9.08 10.66
C ALA A 49 6.19 8.39 9.29
N LEU A 50 5.02 7.95 8.83
CA LEU A 50 4.82 7.44 7.47
C LEU A 50 5.23 8.46 6.42
N TRP A 51 4.79 9.71 6.56
CA TRP A 51 5.19 10.78 5.64
C TRP A 51 6.71 10.95 5.59
N ALA A 52 7.37 10.92 6.76
CA ALA A 52 8.83 11.01 6.85
C ALA A 52 9.53 9.81 6.16
N MET A 53 8.97 8.61 6.30
CA MET A 53 9.43 7.38 5.64
C MET A 53 9.13 7.33 4.14
N GLU A 54 8.15 8.09 3.65
CA GLU A 54 7.90 8.25 2.20
C GLU A 54 8.80 9.33 1.59
N HIS A 55 9.27 10.27 2.40
CA HIS A 55 10.13 11.38 1.99
C HIS A 55 11.54 11.25 2.59
N VAL A 56 12.08 10.02 2.61
CA VAL A 56 13.36 9.69 3.27
C VAL A 56 14.48 10.61 2.80
N SER A 57 14.64 10.85 1.50
CA SER A 57 15.73 11.67 0.97
C SER A 57 15.71 13.09 1.54
N VAL A 58 14.52 13.68 1.75
CA VAL A 58 14.39 14.99 2.39
C VAL A 58 14.75 14.91 3.87
N MET A 59 14.30 13.86 4.56
CA MET A 59 14.62 13.65 5.97
C MET A 59 16.12 13.44 6.20
N LEU A 60 16.78 12.65 5.34
CA LEU A 60 18.22 12.44 5.37
C LEU A 60 18.96 13.76 5.14
N ALA A 61 18.54 14.58 4.18
CA ALA A 61 19.15 15.89 3.96
C ALA A 61 19.03 16.81 5.19
N VAL A 62 17.87 16.83 5.87
CA VAL A 62 17.68 17.57 7.13
C VAL A 62 18.62 17.05 8.21
N CYS A 63 18.67 15.74 8.42
CA CYS A 63 19.51 15.13 9.44
C CYS A 63 20.99 15.37 9.18
N GLN A 64 21.47 15.16 7.94
CA GLN A 64 22.86 15.38 7.56
C GLN A 64 23.29 16.83 7.74
N LEU A 65 22.42 17.79 7.40
CA LEU A 65 22.69 19.20 7.66
C LEU A 65 22.78 19.46 9.16
N GLY A 66 21.84 18.92 9.95
CA GLY A 66 21.83 19.04 11.40
C GLY A 66 23.08 18.46 12.07
N ILE A 67 23.47 17.24 11.68
CA ILE A 67 24.68 16.55 12.15
C ILE A 67 25.92 17.36 11.81
N THR A 68 26.03 17.85 10.57
CA THR A 68 27.17 18.65 10.13
C THR A 68 27.30 19.93 10.95
N VAL A 69 26.21 20.69 11.10
CA VAL A 69 26.21 21.94 11.88
C VAL A 69 26.55 21.67 13.34
N CYS A 70 25.95 20.65 13.96
CA CYS A 70 26.23 20.31 15.35
C CYS A 70 27.68 19.87 15.53
N SER A 71 28.20 19.01 14.65
CA SER A 71 29.58 18.49 14.73
C SER A 71 30.62 19.60 14.58
N LEU A 72 30.42 20.53 13.65
CA LEU A 72 31.30 21.69 13.48
C LEU A 72 31.26 22.63 14.69
N LEU A 73 30.05 22.90 15.22
CA LEU A 73 29.89 23.76 16.39
C LEU A 73 30.46 23.12 17.67
N ILE A 74 30.32 21.80 17.84
CA ILE A 74 30.92 21.05 18.96
C ILE A 74 32.43 21.24 18.93
N LEU A 75 33.07 21.01 17.78
CA LEU A 75 34.52 21.15 17.69
C LEU A 75 34.94 22.60 17.96
N ASN A 76 34.28 23.58 17.35
CA ASN A 76 34.64 24.99 17.46
C ASN A 76 34.39 25.60 18.86
N ILE A 77 33.35 25.17 19.58
CA ILE A 77 32.99 25.74 20.89
C ILE A 77 33.63 24.95 22.04
N SER A 78 33.75 23.63 21.91
CA SER A 78 34.14 22.76 23.02
C SER A 78 35.65 22.68 23.20
N GLU A 79 36.41 22.78 22.11
CA GLU A 79 37.87 22.76 22.16
C GLU A 79 38.43 23.95 22.98
N PRO A 80 38.07 25.22 22.74
CA PRO A 80 38.58 26.34 23.54
C PRO A 80 38.17 26.25 25.01
N ALA A 81 36.96 25.76 25.30
CA ALA A 81 36.45 25.64 26.66
C ALA A 81 37.21 24.60 27.48
N ILE A 82 37.53 23.44 26.89
CA ILE A 82 38.28 22.36 27.56
C ILE A 82 39.77 22.68 27.59
N HIS A 83 40.32 23.26 26.52
CA HIS A 83 41.72 23.71 26.45
C HIS A 83 42.03 24.69 27.59
N HIS A 84 41.24 25.75 27.76
CA HIS A 84 41.45 26.74 28.81
C HIS A 84 41.35 26.12 30.22
N LEU A 85 40.45 25.15 30.40
CA LEU A 85 40.28 24.44 31.66
C LEU A 85 41.47 23.52 32.00
N LEU A 86 42.19 23.04 31.00
CA LEU A 86 43.37 22.16 31.16
C LEU A 86 44.69 22.95 31.27
N VAL A 87 44.84 24.04 30.52
CA VAL A 87 46.08 24.85 30.50
C VAL A 87 46.37 25.48 31.87
N VAL A 88 45.35 26.01 32.55
CA VAL A 88 45.53 26.72 33.83
C VAL A 88 46.11 25.78 34.93
N PRO A 89 45.57 24.57 35.15
CA PRO A 89 46.19 23.57 36.05
C PRO A 89 47.59 23.13 35.62
N LEU A 90 47.82 22.90 34.32
CA LEU A 90 49.11 22.44 33.80
C LEU A 90 50.22 23.47 34.05
N GLN A 91 49.93 24.76 33.83
CA GLN A 91 50.85 25.84 34.14
C GLN A 91 51.08 26.01 35.65
N ALA A 92 50.04 25.82 36.47
CA ALA A 92 50.17 25.84 37.93
C ALA A 92 51.07 24.71 38.47
N MET A 93 51.18 23.58 37.75
CA MET A 93 52.11 22.48 38.05
C MET A 93 53.55 22.72 37.55
N GLY A 94 53.84 23.88 36.97
CA GLY A 94 55.17 24.25 36.50
C GLY A 94 55.53 23.75 35.10
N VAL A 95 54.55 23.29 34.31
CA VAL A 95 54.78 22.85 32.92
C VAL A 95 55.08 24.07 32.04
N PRO A 96 56.10 24.00 31.16
CA PRO A 96 56.38 25.08 30.21
C PRO A 96 55.15 25.40 29.34
N VAL A 97 54.88 26.70 29.13
CA VAL A 97 53.67 27.20 28.44
C VAL A 97 53.41 26.49 27.11
N ALA A 98 54.44 26.33 26.27
CA ALA A 98 54.31 25.68 24.96
C ALA A 98 53.89 24.19 25.06
N VAL A 99 54.39 23.48 26.09
CA VAL A 99 54.06 22.07 26.33
C VAL A 99 52.66 21.93 26.93
N ALA A 100 52.29 22.82 27.86
CA ALA A 100 50.96 22.88 28.45
C ALA A 100 49.89 23.15 27.39
N ASP A 101 50.15 24.09 26.48
CA ASP A 101 49.23 24.47 25.41
C ASP A 101 48.99 23.33 24.40
N THR A 102 50.08 22.73 23.90
CA THR A 102 50.01 21.62 22.94
C THR A 102 49.34 20.38 23.55
N SER A 103 49.68 20.04 24.80
CA SER A 103 49.10 18.88 25.49
C SER A 103 47.63 19.09 25.82
N ALA A 104 47.24 20.28 26.29
CA ALA A 104 45.84 20.63 26.53
C ALA A 104 45.01 20.56 25.25
N PHE A 105 45.54 21.05 24.12
CA PHE A 105 44.87 20.95 22.82
C PHE A 105 44.66 19.49 22.41
N LEU A 106 45.69 18.65 22.47
CA LEU A 106 45.58 17.22 22.11
C LEU A 106 44.59 16.48 23.01
N ILE A 107 44.63 16.73 24.32
CA ILE A 107 43.70 16.11 25.28
C ILE A 107 42.28 16.58 25.01
N ALA A 108 42.06 17.89 24.80
CA ALA A 108 40.76 18.45 24.48
C ALA A 108 40.20 17.84 23.17
N LEU A 109 41.01 17.78 22.12
CA LEU A 109 40.62 17.19 20.83
C LEU A 109 40.21 15.72 20.98
N VAL A 110 41.01 14.90 21.67
CA VAL A 110 40.69 13.49 21.90
C VAL A 110 39.43 13.34 22.75
N ALA A 111 39.30 14.11 23.83
CA ALA A 111 38.15 14.05 24.71
C ALA A 111 36.85 14.46 24.00
N VAL A 112 36.85 15.59 23.29
CA VAL A 112 35.70 16.08 22.52
C VAL A 112 35.32 15.09 21.42
N THR A 113 36.30 14.57 20.69
CA THR A 113 36.06 13.57 19.64
C THR A 113 35.46 12.29 20.22
N PHE A 114 36.00 11.80 21.35
CA PHE A 114 35.45 10.63 22.02
C PHE A 114 34.00 10.85 22.49
N LEU A 115 33.73 12.00 23.12
CA LEU A 115 32.38 12.38 23.57
C LEU A 115 31.41 12.49 22.39
N HIS A 116 31.82 13.13 21.30
CA HIS A 116 31.02 13.32 20.09
C HIS A 116 30.71 12.00 19.39
N VAL A 117 31.72 11.19 19.08
CA VAL A 117 31.51 9.90 18.40
C VAL A 117 30.70 8.95 19.27
N THR A 118 30.97 8.89 20.57
CA THR A 118 30.29 7.94 21.46
C THR A 118 28.85 8.37 21.74
N PHE A 119 28.66 9.57 22.29
CA PHE A 119 27.35 10.03 22.77
C PHE A 119 26.54 10.79 21.72
N GLY A 120 27.22 11.48 20.81
CA GLY A 120 26.57 12.20 19.71
C GLY A 120 26.17 11.28 18.56
N GLU A 121 26.86 10.15 18.35
CA GLU A 121 26.63 9.28 17.18
C GLU A 121 26.35 7.82 17.53
N MET A 122 27.32 7.08 18.09
CA MET A 122 27.21 5.62 18.26
C MET A 122 26.06 5.18 19.17
N VAL A 123 25.92 5.81 20.33
CA VAL A 123 24.85 5.46 21.30
C VAL A 123 23.46 5.76 20.70
N PRO A 124 23.17 6.97 20.20
CA PRO A 124 21.87 7.27 19.57
C PRO A 124 21.56 6.38 18.37
N LYS A 125 22.56 6.10 17.52
CA LYS A 125 22.44 5.19 16.39
C LYS A 125 22.02 3.79 16.84
N ASN A 126 22.76 3.20 17.78
CA ASN A 126 22.49 1.83 18.24
C ASN A 126 21.11 1.71 18.93
N ILE A 127 20.70 2.73 19.68
CA ILE A 127 19.35 2.79 20.27
C ILE A 127 18.28 2.89 19.17
N SER A 128 18.49 3.74 18.18
CA SER A 128 17.50 3.96 17.11
C SER A 128 17.37 2.76 16.18
N VAL A 129 18.46 2.04 15.91
CA VAL A 129 18.40 0.78 15.13
C VAL A 129 17.70 -0.33 15.92
N SER A 130 17.99 -0.46 17.21
CA SER A 130 17.38 -1.53 18.04
C SER A 130 15.90 -1.30 18.33
N VAL A 131 15.44 -0.05 18.36
CA VAL A 131 14.06 0.32 18.68
C VAL A 131 13.46 1.28 17.64
N ALA A 132 13.70 0.97 16.35
CA ALA A 132 13.37 1.84 15.22
C ALA A 132 11.91 2.29 15.20
N ASP A 133 10.97 1.39 15.43
CA ASP A 133 9.53 1.69 15.35
C ASP A 133 9.10 2.73 16.41
N LYS A 134 9.67 2.69 17.62
CA LYS A 134 9.38 3.69 18.66
C LYS A 134 10.16 4.98 18.45
N ALA A 135 11.41 4.86 18.00
CA ALA A 135 12.27 5.99 17.73
C ALA A 135 11.69 6.86 16.61
N VAL A 136 11.18 6.27 15.52
CA VAL A 136 10.61 7.03 14.39
C VAL A 136 9.33 7.76 14.82
N LEU A 137 8.49 7.15 15.66
CA LEU A 137 7.27 7.80 16.17
C LEU A 137 7.59 9.01 17.06
N LEU A 138 8.74 9.01 17.75
CA LEU A 138 9.17 10.10 18.61
C LEU A 138 9.92 11.20 17.84
N LEU A 139 10.84 10.80 16.95
CA LEU A 139 11.82 11.68 16.31
C LEU A 139 11.36 12.22 14.96
N ALA A 140 10.52 11.49 14.22
CA ALA A 140 10.05 11.94 12.91
C ALA A 140 9.20 13.22 13.00
N PRO A 141 8.23 13.38 13.93
CA PRO A 141 7.42 14.60 13.99
C PRO A 141 8.21 15.92 14.12
N PRO A 142 9.17 16.06 15.06
CA PRO A 142 10.00 17.26 15.13
C PRO A 142 10.91 17.43 13.91
N LEU A 143 11.41 16.34 13.32
CA LEU A 143 12.21 16.41 12.08
C LEU A 143 11.39 16.95 10.89
N VAL A 144 10.17 16.44 10.70
CA VAL A 144 9.25 16.91 9.65
C VAL A 144 8.86 18.37 9.87
N TRP A 145 8.74 18.80 11.12
CA TRP A 145 8.51 20.22 11.41
C TRP A 145 9.72 21.09 11.03
N LEU A 146 10.94 20.64 11.36
CA LEU A 146 12.18 21.33 11.05
C LEU A 146 12.51 21.34 9.55
N SER A 147 12.03 20.35 8.79
CA SER A 147 12.24 20.29 7.34
C SER A 147 11.56 21.44 6.59
N LYS A 148 10.43 21.96 7.10
CA LYS A 148 9.68 23.05 6.48
C LYS A 148 10.48 24.34 6.32
N PRO A 149 11.08 24.92 7.37
CA PRO A 149 11.92 26.11 7.23
C PRO A 149 13.25 25.83 6.53
N LEU A 150 13.77 24.60 6.59
CA LEU A 150 15.03 24.22 5.93
C LEU A 150 14.87 23.85 4.46
N HIS A 151 13.63 23.67 3.98
CA HIS A 151 13.32 23.31 2.61
C HIS A 151 14.05 24.14 1.53
N PRO A 152 14.13 25.49 1.59
CA PRO A 152 14.85 26.25 0.56
C PRO A 152 16.34 25.93 0.51
N VAL A 153 16.97 25.70 1.67
CA VAL A 153 18.39 25.33 1.77
C VAL A 153 18.61 23.93 1.20
N ILE A 154 17.73 22.99 1.55
CA ILE A 154 17.80 21.61 1.07
C ILE A 154 17.56 21.54 -0.44
N SER A 155 16.58 22.29 -0.96
CA SER A 155 16.29 22.34 -2.40
C SER A 155 17.47 22.89 -3.19
N LEU A 156 18.15 23.92 -2.67
CA LEU A 156 19.38 24.46 -3.26
C LEU A 156 20.51 23.41 -3.29
N LEU A 157 20.74 22.73 -2.17
CA LEU A 157 21.77 21.68 -2.06
C LEU A 157 21.46 20.50 -2.99
N ASN A 158 20.23 19.99 -3.00
CA ASN A 158 19.80 18.92 -3.90
C ASN A 158 19.89 19.33 -5.37
N GLY A 159 19.53 20.57 -5.70
CA GLY A 159 19.70 21.13 -7.04
C GLY A 159 21.17 21.12 -7.47
N SER A 160 22.08 21.50 -6.57
CA SER A 160 23.52 21.46 -6.84
C SER A 160 24.06 20.04 -7.01
N ALA A 161 23.62 19.09 -6.19
CA ALA A 161 23.99 17.68 -6.29
C ALA A 161 23.48 17.07 -7.61
N ASN A 162 22.24 17.34 -7.99
CA ASN A 162 21.64 16.89 -9.24
C ASN A 162 22.33 17.48 -10.47
N LEU A 163 22.78 18.74 -10.40
CA LEU A 163 23.60 19.35 -11.45
C LEU A 163 24.91 18.57 -11.62
N VAL A 164 25.58 18.24 -10.52
CA VAL A 164 26.82 17.44 -10.53
C VAL A 164 26.57 16.04 -11.08
N LEU A 165 25.53 15.35 -10.61
CA LEU A 165 25.17 14.01 -11.12
C LEU A 165 24.91 14.02 -12.63
N LYS A 166 24.18 15.02 -13.13
CA LYS A 166 23.96 15.20 -14.57
C LYS A 166 25.25 15.43 -15.35
N MET A 167 26.23 16.15 -14.79
CA MET A 167 27.54 16.33 -15.43
C MET A 167 28.32 15.00 -15.56
N PHE A 168 28.07 14.04 -14.68
CA PHE A 168 28.65 12.69 -14.74
C PHE A 168 27.76 11.68 -15.49
N GLY A 169 26.66 12.12 -16.10
CA GLY A 169 25.73 11.24 -16.84
C GLY A 169 24.89 10.32 -15.96
N VAL A 170 24.77 10.62 -14.65
CA VAL A 170 23.92 9.88 -13.72
C VAL A 170 22.56 10.55 -13.64
N GLU A 171 21.50 9.79 -13.93
CA GLU A 171 20.12 10.25 -13.80
C GLU A 171 19.72 10.29 -12.32
N PRO A 172 19.35 11.46 -11.75
CA PRO A 172 18.93 11.53 -10.37
C PRO A 172 17.62 10.76 -10.18
N GLN A 173 17.65 9.64 -9.47
CA GLN A 173 16.44 8.95 -9.03
C GLN A 173 15.90 9.64 -7.78
N ASN A 174 14.67 10.13 -7.83
CA ASN A 174 13.92 10.41 -6.61
C ASN A 174 13.45 9.06 -6.08
N GLU A 175 13.93 8.65 -4.89
CA GLU A 175 13.72 7.30 -4.38
C GLU A 175 12.25 6.99 -4.05
N VAL A 176 11.66 6.17 -4.92
CA VAL A 176 10.92 4.91 -4.67
C VAL A 176 10.19 4.75 -3.34
N SER A 177 8.87 4.93 -3.38
CA SER A 177 7.95 4.15 -2.54
C SER A 177 8.13 2.67 -2.87
N SER A 178 8.59 1.87 -1.91
CA SER A 178 8.79 0.41 -1.99
C SER A 178 7.47 -0.39 -2.10
N ALA A 179 6.51 0.09 -2.89
CA ALA A 179 5.32 -0.64 -3.28
C ALA A 179 5.22 -0.52 -4.79
N TYR A 180 5.52 -1.62 -5.49
CA TYR A 180 5.17 -1.69 -6.91
C TYR A 180 3.66 -1.52 -7.03
N THR A 181 3.25 -0.58 -7.85
CA THR A 181 1.85 -0.44 -8.21
C THR A 181 1.39 -1.68 -8.99
N ALA A 182 0.09 -2.02 -8.95
CA ALA A 182 -0.43 -3.15 -9.73
C ALA A 182 -0.10 -3.04 -11.23
N ALA A 183 0.00 -1.81 -11.76
CA ALA A 183 0.41 -1.55 -13.14
C ALA A 183 1.89 -1.91 -13.40
N GLU A 184 2.78 -1.62 -12.45
CA GLU A 184 4.19 -1.99 -12.54
C GLU A 184 4.39 -3.50 -12.41
N VAL A 185 3.67 -4.16 -11.49
CA VAL A 185 3.70 -5.64 -11.39
C VAL A 185 3.20 -6.29 -12.68
N ARG A 186 2.13 -5.74 -13.29
CA ARG A 186 1.65 -6.19 -14.61
C ARG A 186 2.71 -6.02 -15.70
N SER A 187 3.42 -4.89 -15.72
CA SER A 187 4.51 -4.65 -16.67
C SER A 187 5.64 -5.68 -16.50
N ILE A 188 6.00 -6.02 -15.27
CA ILE A 188 7.03 -7.02 -14.97
C ILE A 188 6.61 -8.40 -15.49
N ILE A 189 5.38 -8.83 -15.21
CA ILE A 189 4.85 -10.13 -15.68
C ILE A 189 4.88 -10.19 -17.21
N GLN A 190 4.48 -9.11 -17.90
CA GLN A 190 4.49 -9.05 -19.36
C GLN A 190 5.92 -9.16 -19.91
N SER A 191 6.86 -8.36 -19.39
CA SER A 191 8.27 -8.41 -19.82
C SER A 191 8.90 -9.79 -19.57
N SER A 192 8.62 -10.43 -18.42
CA SER A 192 9.13 -11.77 -18.12
C SER A 192 8.59 -12.85 -19.06
N SER A 193 7.33 -12.71 -19.52
CA SER A 193 6.75 -13.60 -20.54
C SER A 193 7.38 -13.38 -21.92
N GLU A 194 7.59 -12.12 -22.33
CA GLU A 194 8.25 -11.77 -23.61
C GLU A 194 9.72 -12.23 -23.66
N GLU A 195 10.42 -12.17 -22.53
CA GLU A 195 11.81 -12.64 -22.39
C GLU A 195 11.92 -14.16 -22.20
N GLY A 196 10.79 -14.87 -22.11
CA GLY A 196 10.74 -16.32 -21.93
C GLY A 196 11.21 -16.82 -20.55
N THR A 197 11.32 -15.92 -19.57
CA THR A 197 11.68 -16.25 -18.18
C THR A 197 10.48 -16.70 -17.36
N LEU A 198 9.27 -16.46 -17.87
CA LEU A 198 8.00 -16.91 -17.29
C LEU A 198 7.16 -17.62 -18.35
N GLU A 199 6.63 -18.78 -18.02
CA GLU A 199 5.73 -19.51 -18.92
C GLU A 199 4.44 -18.71 -19.15
N ASN A 200 3.92 -18.72 -20.39
CA ASN A 200 2.75 -17.93 -20.76
C ASN A 200 1.49 -18.26 -19.92
N GLU A 201 1.33 -19.53 -19.51
CA GLU A 201 0.24 -19.92 -18.62
C GLU A 201 0.37 -19.29 -17.24
N ASP A 202 1.58 -19.25 -16.68
CA ASP A 202 1.83 -18.66 -15.37
C ASP A 202 1.71 -17.14 -15.41
N ALA A 203 2.18 -16.51 -16.48
CA ALA A 203 1.99 -15.08 -16.73
C ALA A 203 0.49 -14.71 -16.78
N LEU A 204 -0.33 -15.54 -17.43
CA LEU A 204 -1.77 -15.37 -17.48
C LEU A 204 -2.41 -15.52 -16.09
N ARG A 205 -2.05 -16.57 -15.33
CA ARG A 205 -2.55 -16.81 -13.97
C ARG A 205 -2.23 -15.64 -13.04
N LEU A 206 -0.98 -15.16 -13.06
CA LEU A 206 -0.54 -14.03 -12.23
C LEU A 206 -1.25 -12.73 -12.63
N SER A 207 -1.43 -12.49 -13.93
CA SER A 207 -2.17 -11.33 -14.43
C SER A 207 -3.64 -11.35 -13.98
N LYS A 208 -4.28 -12.52 -14.00
CA LYS A 208 -5.66 -12.71 -13.57
C LYS A 208 -5.84 -12.55 -12.06
N ALA A 209 -4.89 -13.05 -11.27
CA ALA A 209 -4.87 -12.83 -9.83
C ALA A 209 -4.80 -11.33 -9.48
N LEU A 210 -3.99 -10.55 -10.20
CA LEU A 210 -3.93 -9.09 -10.03
C LEU A 210 -5.22 -8.38 -10.47
N GLU A 211 -5.85 -8.84 -11.55
CA GLU A 211 -7.14 -8.31 -12.00
C GLU A 211 -8.23 -8.53 -10.97
N PHE A 212 -8.27 -9.72 -10.36
CA PHE A 212 -9.29 -10.11 -9.40
C PHE A 212 -9.45 -9.11 -8.24
N THR A 213 -8.34 -8.60 -7.71
CA THR A 213 -8.33 -7.60 -6.62
C THR A 213 -8.94 -6.24 -7.02
N SER A 214 -9.04 -5.96 -8.32
CA SER A 214 -9.51 -4.66 -8.82
C SER A 214 -10.93 -4.67 -9.41
N VAL A 215 -11.55 -5.85 -9.50
CA VAL A 215 -12.86 -6.03 -10.12
C VAL A 215 -13.96 -5.96 -9.06
N THR A 216 -15.02 -5.23 -9.39
CA THR A 216 -16.22 -5.09 -8.54
C THR A 216 -17.35 -5.99 -9.02
N ALA A 217 -18.32 -6.26 -8.15
CA ALA A 217 -19.53 -7.00 -8.48
C ALA A 217 -20.24 -6.40 -9.70
N SER A 218 -20.26 -5.08 -9.85
CA SER A 218 -20.86 -4.41 -11.00
C SER A 218 -20.21 -4.69 -12.36
N GLN A 219 -18.91 -4.97 -12.37
CA GLN A 219 -18.16 -5.28 -13.58
C GLN A 219 -18.30 -6.75 -13.97
N CYS A 220 -18.62 -7.62 -13.00
CA CYS A 220 -18.84 -9.05 -13.19
C CYS A 220 -20.33 -9.42 -13.36
N MET A 221 -21.27 -8.57 -12.93
CA MET A 221 -22.70 -8.88 -12.99
C MET A 221 -23.25 -8.96 -14.42
N VAL A 222 -24.30 -9.76 -14.55
CA VAL A 222 -25.19 -9.74 -15.71
C VAL A 222 -26.30 -8.72 -15.45
N PRO A 223 -26.41 -7.66 -16.28
CA PRO A 223 -27.49 -6.69 -16.16
C PRO A 223 -28.87 -7.35 -16.30
N LEU A 224 -29.89 -6.78 -15.63
CA LEU A 224 -31.25 -7.34 -15.67
C LEU A 224 -31.81 -7.51 -17.09
N GLU A 225 -31.46 -6.61 -18.01
CA GLU A 225 -31.88 -6.64 -19.42
C GLU A 225 -31.28 -7.81 -20.21
N ASP A 226 -30.11 -8.31 -19.79
CA ASP A 226 -29.40 -9.42 -20.42
C ASP A 226 -29.68 -10.77 -19.74
N LEU A 227 -30.51 -10.78 -18.69
CA LEU A 227 -30.87 -12.01 -17.98
C LEU A 227 -31.94 -12.80 -18.74
N PHE A 228 -31.68 -14.10 -18.88
CA PHE A 228 -32.72 -15.04 -19.28
C PHE A 228 -33.59 -15.37 -18.06
N THR A 229 -34.78 -14.78 -18.02
CA THR A 229 -35.72 -14.90 -16.90
C THR A 229 -36.97 -15.70 -17.26
N LEU A 230 -37.64 -16.26 -16.27
CA LEU A 230 -38.94 -16.93 -16.37
C LEU A 230 -39.86 -16.35 -15.30
N GLU A 231 -41.15 -16.18 -15.60
CA GLU A 231 -42.07 -15.47 -14.71
C GLU A 231 -42.74 -16.43 -13.72
N TRP A 232 -42.63 -16.09 -12.44
CA TRP A 232 -43.22 -16.89 -11.38
C TRP A 232 -44.74 -16.98 -11.53
N GLY A 233 -45.28 -18.19 -11.35
CA GLY A 233 -46.71 -18.46 -11.42
C GLY A 233 -47.30 -18.58 -12.82
N GLN A 234 -46.53 -18.29 -13.87
CA GLN A 234 -46.92 -18.51 -15.26
C GLN A 234 -46.12 -19.65 -15.91
N THR A 235 -44.83 -19.76 -15.55
CA THR A 235 -43.93 -20.74 -16.16
C THR A 235 -44.32 -22.19 -15.83
N THR A 236 -44.35 -23.00 -16.89
CA THR A 236 -44.60 -24.44 -16.85
C THR A 236 -43.29 -25.23 -16.96
N ALA A 237 -43.27 -26.52 -16.58
CA ALA A 237 -42.09 -27.37 -16.75
C ALA A 237 -41.66 -27.43 -18.22
N ARG A 238 -42.62 -27.57 -19.14
CA ARG A 238 -42.36 -27.64 -20.58
C ARG A 238 -41.73 -26.36 -21.13
N GLU A 239 -42.17 -25.20 -20.65
CA GLU A 239 -41.59 -23.92 -21.03
C GLU A 239 -40.16 -23.78 -20.50
N PHE A 240 -39.95 -24.14 -19.23
CA PHE A 240 -38.63 -24.15 -18.61
C PHE A 240 -37.66 -25.03 -19.38
N GLU A 241 -38.03 -26.28 -19.66
CA GLU A 241 -37.22 -27.23 -20.43
C GLU A 241 -36.93 -26.72 -21.84
N SER A 242 -37.92 -26.13 -22.52
CA SER A 242 -37.72 -25.54 -23.85
C SER A 242 -36.68 -24.41 -23.79
N LYS A 243 -36.70 -23.59 -22.73
CA LYS A 243 -35.77 -22.48 -22.57
C LYS A 243 -34.37 -22.96 -22.19
N VAL A 244 -34.26 -23.96 -21.32
CA VAL A 244 -32.99 -24.63 -21.00
C VAL A 244 -32.39 -25.29 -22.23
N ALA A 245 -33.18 -26.00 -23.04
CA ALA A 245 -32.70 -26.64 -24.27
C ALA A 245 -32.19 -25.62 -25.31
N LYS A 246 -32.78 -24.42 -25.36
CA LYS A 246 -32.35 -23.35 -26.27
C LYS A 246 -31.10 -22.62 -25.78
N THR A 247 -30.97 -22.39 -24.47
CA THR A 247 -29.91 -21.57 -23.89
C THR A 247 -28.70 -22.39 -23.42
N GLY A 248 -28.92 -23.65 -23.05
CA GLY A 248 -27.94 -24.52 -22.42
C GLY A 248 -27.64 -24.19 -20.95
N PHE A 249 -28.43 -23.33 -20.29
CA PHE A 249 -28.19 -22.97 -18.90
C PHE A 249 -28.84 -23.94 -17.91
N SER A 250 -28.09 -24.34 -16.88
CA SER A 250 -28.57 -25.24 -15.83
C SER A 250 -29.41 -24.55 -14.76
N ARG A 251 -29.30 -23.22 -14.63
CA ARG A 251 -30.03 -22.39 -13.67
C ARG A 251 -30.75 -21.27 -14.40
N MET A 252 -32.05 -21.18 -14.20
CA MET A 252 -32.87 -20.12 -14.82
C MET A 252 -33.38 -19.17 -13.74
N MET A 253 -33.20 -17.88 -13.97
CA MET A 253 -33.66 -16.84 -13.07
C MET A 253 -35.17 -16.74 -13.09
N ILE A 254 -35.80 -16.69 -11.92
CA ILE A 254 -37.24 -16.51 -11.79
C ILE A 254 -37.54 -15.10 -11.32
N THR A 255 -38.44 -14.42 -12.02
CA THR A 255 -38.86 -13.05 -11.75
C THR A 255 -40.29 -12.98 -11.25
N ARG A 256 -40.60 -11.91 -10.51
CA ARG A 256 -41.95 -11.40 -10.28
C ARG A 256 -42.00 -9.95 -10.74
N GLU A 257 -42.84 -9.64 -11.71
CA GLU A 257 -42.97 -8.30 -12.28
C GLU A 257 -41.60 -7.74 -12.75
N GLY A 258 -40.74 -8.62 -13.28
CA GLY A 258 -39.40 -8.28 -13.75
C GLY A 258 -38.31 -8.19 -12.66
N ILE A 259 -38.66 -8.39 -11.38
CA ILE A 259 -37.69 -8.39 -10.28
C ILE A 259 -37.24 -9.83 -10.00
N PRO A 260 -35.92 -10.13 -9.97
CA PRO A 260 -35.43 -11.45 -9.58
C PRO A 260 -35.84 -11.82 -8.16
N VAL A 261 -36.49 -12.97 -7.99
CA VAL A 261 -36.96 -13.48 -6.68
C VAL A 261 -36.32 -14.81 -6.28
N GLY A 262 -35.62 -15.47 -7.19
CA GLY A 262 -35.04 -16.79 -6.98
C GLY A 262 -34.59 -17.41 -8.29
N TYR A 263 -34.13 -18.66 -8.24
CA TYR A 263 -33.88 -19.44 -9.45
C TYR A 263 -34.35 -20.88 -9.28
N TRP A 264 -34.59 -21.56 -10.40
CA TRP A 264 -34.75 -23.01 -10.45
C TRP A 264 -33.56 -23.64 -11.16
N HIS A 265 -33.11 -24.78 -10.63
CA HIS A 265 -32.11 -25.61 -11.27
C HIS A 265 -32.82 -26.65 -12.16
N VAL A 266 -32.18 -27.04 -13.27
CA VAL A 266 -32.74 -28.01 -14.21
C VAL A 266 -33.12 -29.34 -13.54
N LYS A 267 -32.33 -29.77 -12.55
CA LYS A 267 -32.59 -30.97 -11.74
C LYS A 267 -33.90 -30.89 -10.93
N ASP A 268 -34.34 -29.69 -10.54
CA ASP A 268 -35.56 -29.52 -9.73
C ASP A 268 -36.80 -29.74 -10.59
N VAL A 269 -36.73 -29.29 -11.84
CA VAL A 269 -37.83 -29.38 -12.82
C VAL A 269 -37.88 -30.76 -13.47
N MET A 270 -36.73 -31.42 -13.68
CA MET A 270 -36.65 -32.78 -14.24
C MET A 270 -37.37 -33.86 -13.41
N LEU A 271 -37.70 -33.57 -12.15
CA LEU A 271 -38.42 -34.49 -11.26
C LEU A 271 -39.95 -34.41 -11.42
N ILE A 272 -40.45 -33.54 -12.30
CA ILE A 272 -41.88 -33.30 -12.50
C ILE A 272 -42.40 -34.26 -13.57
N ASP A 273 -43.47 -34.99 -13.24
CA ASP A 273 -44.10 -35.94 -14.17
C ASP A 273 -44.67 -35.25 -15.41
N ASP A 274 -44.62 -35.93 -16.56
CA ASP A 274 -45.12 -35.44 -17.85
C ASP A 274 -46.59 -34.99 -17.81
N GLU A 275 -47.43 -35.61 -16.97
CA GLU A 275 -48.84 -35.25 -16.79
C GLU A 275 -49.02 -33.82 -16.24
N HIS A 276 -48.06 -33.34 -15.45
CA HIS A 276 -48.07 -32.00 -14.84
C HIS A 276 -47.22 -30.99 -15.61
N SER A 277 -46.57 -31.40 -16.70
CA SER A 277 -45.60 -30.59 -17.44
C SER A 277 -46.15 -29.28 -18.02
N THR A 278 -47.47 -29.21 -18.22
CA THR A 278 -48.19 -28.05 -18.76
C THR A 278 -48.82 -27.16 -17.69
N GLN A 279 -48.75 -27.55 -16.42
CA GLN A 279 -49.25 -26.76 -15.31
C GLN A 279 -48.18 -25.77 -14.81
N PRO A 280 -48.58 -24.59 -14.31
CA PRO A 280 -47.64 -23.65 -13.69
C PRO A 280 -46.94 -24.26 -12.47
N LEU A 281 -45.64 -24.01 -12.36
CA LEU A 281 -44.76 -24.55 -11.31
C LEU A 281 -44.91 -23.81 -9.97
N LEU A 282 -46.15 -23.68 -9.47
CA LEU A 282 -46.47 -22.92 -8.26
C LEU A 282 -45.91 -23.54 -6.97
N ASN A 283 -45.79 -24.87 -6.94
CA ASN A 283 -45.37 -25.62 -5.75
C ASN A 283 -43.86 -25.92 -5.72
N LEU A 284 -43.12 -25.56 -6.77
CA LEU A 284 -41.67 -25.82 -6.82
C LEU A 284 -40.93 -24.72 -6.04
N PRO A 285 -40.22 -25.05 -4.95
CA PRO A 285 -39.52 -24.05 -4.16
C PRO A 285 -38.42 -23.37 -4.99
N LEU A 286 -38.25 -22.07 -4.77
CA LEU A 286 -37.17 -21.29 -5.37
C LEU A 286 -35.91 -21.44 -4.52
N HIS A 287 -34.77 -21.58 -5.18
CA HIS A 287 -33.50 -21.38 -4.51
C HIS A 287 -33.29 -19.89 -4.20
N PRO A 288 -32.81 -19.56 -2.99
CA PRO A 288 -32.59 -18.18 -2.59
C PRO A 288 -31.48 -17.51 -3.39
N LEU A 289 -31.56 -16.19 -3.51
CA LEU A 289 -30.49 -15.35 -4.04
C LEU A 289 -29.76 -14.71 -2.87
N GLY A 290 -28.43 -14.69 -2.93
CA GLY A 290 -27.63 -13.82 -2.08
C GLY A 290 -27.80 -12.35 -2.49
N GLN A 291 -27.22 -11.44 -1.71
CA GLN A 291 -27.21 -10.02 -2.03
C GLN A 291 -25.81 -9.46 -1.87
N VAL A 292 -25.35 -8.71 -2.87
CA VAL A 292 -24.06 -8.02 -2.88
C VAL A 292 -24.26 -6.58 -3.35
N ALA A 293 -23.43 -5.66 -2.87
CA ALA A 293 -23.47 -4.27 -3.31
C ALA A 293 -22.73 -4.09 -4.63
N HIS A 294 -23.14 -3.10 -5.41
CA HIS A 294 -22.53 -2.73 -6.69
C HIS A 294 -21.02 -2.45 -6.57
N THR A 295 -20.60 -1.91 -5.43
CA THR A 295 -19.21 -1.54 -5.13
C THR A 295 -18.41 -2.65 -4.45
N ASP A 296 -19.03 -3.78 -4.09
CA ASP A 296 -18.31 -4.86 -3.44
C ASP A 296 -17.25 -5.40 -4.39
N GLU A 297 -16.04 -5.61 -3.88
CA GLU A 297 -14.99 -6.32 -4.59
C GLU A 297 -15.42 -7.77 -4.79
N ILE A 298 -15.05 -8.38 -5.93
CA ILE A 298 -15.49 -9.73 -6.24
C ILE A 298 -14.97 -10.78 -5.25
N GLU A 299 -13.89 -10.50 -4.51
CA GLU A 299 -13.43 -11.33 -3.39
C GLU A 299 -14.46 -11.38 -2.25
N VAL A 300 -14.98 -10.21 -1.86
CA VAL A 300 -16.01 -10.09 -0.83
C VAL A 300 -17.30 -10.76 -1.29
N ALA A 301 -17.68 -10.55 -2.56
CA ALA A 301 -18.84 -11.21 -3.15
C ALA A 301 -18.70 -12.74 -3.18
N LEU A 302 -17.53 -13.26 -3.57
CA LEU A 302 -17.23 -14.69 -3.60
C LEU A 302 -17.36 -15.30 -2.20
N GLU A 303 -16.77 -14.66 -1.20
CA GLU A 303 -16.80 -15.15 0.18
C GLU A 303 -18.22 -15.14 0.73
N ALA A 304 -18.99 -14.07 0.51
CA ALA A 304 -20.40 -14.00 0.90
C ALA A 304 -21.23 -15.12 0.26
N MET A 305 -21.03 -15.39 -1.04
CA MET A 305 -21.71 -16.46 -1.77
C MET A 305 -21.35 -17.85 -1.23
N ARG A 306 -20.07 -18.09 -0.92
CA ARG A 306 -19.59 -19.36 -0.35
C ARG A 306 -20.14 -19.61 1.05
N GLN A 307 -20.16 -18.59 1.92
CA GLN A 307 -20.69 -18.71 3.27
C GLN A 307 -22.19 -19.01 3.31
N GLN A 308 -22.95 -18.41 2.39
CA GLN A 308 -24.39 -18.61 2.27
C GLN A 308 -24.75 -19.89 1.48
N GLY A 309 -23.79 -20.49 0.78
CA GLY A 309 -24.04 -21.62 -0.13
C GLY A 309 -24.85 -21.22 -1.37
N ASN A 310 -24.84 -19.93 -1.73
CA ASN A 310 -25.61 -19.39 -2.86
C ASN A 310 -24.75 -19.36 -4.11
N HIS A 311 -25.28 -19.88 -5.22
CA HIS A 311 -24.61 -19.83 -6.52
C HIS A 311 -24.89 -18.54 -7.30
N LEU A 312 -25.94 -17.81 -6.91
CA LEU A 312 -26.38 -16.58 -7.57
C LEU A 312 -26.69 -15.53 -6.50
N SER A 313 -26.30 -14.30 -6.76
CA SER A 313 -26.59 -13.15 -5.89
C SER A 313 -27.08 -11.96 -6.70
N THR A 314 -28.10 -11.27 -6.21
CA THR A 314 -28.52 -9.99 -6.78
C THR A 314 -27.50 -8.90 -6.43
N VAL A 315 -27.19 -8.05 -7.40
CA VAL A 315 -26.40 -6.85 -7.20
C VAL A 315 -27.33 -5.67 -6.97
N ILE A 316 -27.13 -4.95 -5.87
CA ILE A 316 -27.91 -3.75 -5.52
C ILE A 316 -27.08 -2.47 -5.64
N ASP A 317 -27.70 -1.39 -6.09
CA ASP A 317 -27.13 -0.05 -6.06
C ASP A 317 -27.22 0.60 -4.67
N ALA A 318 -26.75 1.85 -4.57
CA ALA A 318 -26.77 2.62 -3.32
C ALA A 318 -28.18 2.93 -2.81
N ASP A 319 -29.18 2.90 -3.70
CA ASP A 319 -30.59 3.11 -3.37
C ASP A 319 -31.30 1.79 -3.00
N GLY A 320 -30.57 0.67 -3.01
CA GLY A 320 -31.08 -0.68 -2.70
C GLY A 320 -31.85 -1.33 -3.86
N LYS A 321 -31.78 -0.76 -5.06
CA LYS A 321 -32.45 -1.31 -6.25
C LYS A 321 -31.57 -2.38 -6.89
N VAL A 322 -32.18 -3.49 -7.30
CA VAL A 322 -31.49 -4.55 -8.03
C VAL A 322 -31.11 -4.05 -9.42
N THR A 323 -29.82 -4.11 -9.76
CA THR A 323 -29.27 -3.70 -11.06
C THR A 323 -28.83 -4.87 -11.92
N GLY A 324 -28.60 -6.04 -11.31
CA GLY A 324 -28.17 -7.24 -12.02
C GLY A 324 -28.02 -8.44 -11.09
N VAL A 325 -27.43 -9.50 -11.62
CA VAL A 325 -27.13 -10.73 -10.87
C VAL A 325 -25.70 -11.16 -11.17
N VAL A 326 -24.96 -11.52 -10.13
CA VAL A 326 -23.64 -12.14 -10.24
C VAL A 326 -23.76 -13.65 -10.05
N PHE A 327 -23.05 -14.40 -10.89
CA PHE A 327 -22.98 -15.85 -10.85
C PHE A 327 -21.66 -16.28 -10.23
N LEU A 328 -21.69 -17.31 -9.39
CA LEU A 328 -20.49 -17.83 -8.75
C LEU A 328 -19.47 -18.29 -9.79
N GLU A 329 -19.96 -18.90 -10.86
CA GLU A 329 -19.14 -19.39 -11.96
C GLU A 329 -18.40 -18.25 -12.68
N ASP A 330 -19.06 -17.10 -12.89
CA ASP A 330 -18.46 -15.93 -13.54
C ASP A 330 -17.35 -15.33 -12.64
N ILE A 331 -17.53 -15.32 -11.31
CA ILE A 331 -16.48 -14.86 -10.38
C ILE A 331 -15.27 -15.80 -10.42
N ILE A 332 -15.50 -17.11 -10.46
CA ILE A 332 -14.42 -18.11 -10.56
C ILE A 332 -13.71 -18.00 -11.91
N GLU A 333 -14.42 -17.69 -12.99
CA GLU A 333 -13.84 -17.47 -14.31
C GLU A 333 -12.87 -16.27 -14.33
N VAL A 334 -13.15 -15.22 -13.56
CA VAL A 334 -12.20 -14.09 -13.41
C VAL A 334 -10.88 -14.55 -12.77
N LEU A 335 -10.92 -15.51 -11.83
CA LEU A 335 -9.73 -16.06 -11.17
C LEU A 335 -8.95 -17.05 -12.04
N VAL A 336 -9.65 -18.01 -12.64
CA VAL A 336 -9.04 -19.20 -13.25
C VAL A 336 -8.93 -19.09 -14.77
N GLY A 337 -9.67 -18.18 -15.40
CA GLY A 337 -9.87 -18.12 -16.84
C GLY A 337 -10.86 -19.17 -17.33
N GLU A 338 -11.04 -19.26 -18.66
CA GLU A 338 -11.94 -20.24 -19.27
C GLU A 338 -11.47 -21.67 -18.95
N ILE A 339 -12.19 -22.36 -18.07
CA ILE A 339 -12.10 -23.81 -17.97
C ILE A 339 -12.85 -24.34 -19.19
N SER A 340 -12.12 -24.84 -20.19
CA SER A 340 -12.70 -25.45 -21.38
C SER A 340 -13.59 -26.63 -20.99
N ASP A 341 -14.88 -26.37 -20.81
CA ASP A 341 -15.88 -27.39 -20.59
C ASP A 341 -16.12 -28.11 -21.92
N THR A 342 -15.61 -29.34 -22.01
CA THR A 342 -15.68 -30.19 -23.22
C THR A 342 -17.12 -30.52 -23.65
N THR A 343 -18.12 -30.14 -22.85
CA THR A 343 -19.54 -30.39 -23.12
C THR A 343 -20.33 -29.18 -23.65
N ARG A 344 -19.76 -27.97 -23.69
CA ARG A 344 -20.47 -26.76 -24.13
C ARG A 344 -20.55 -26.66 -25.65
N LYS A 345 -21.72 -26.94 -26.24
CA LYS A 345 -22.02 -26.57 -27.64
C LYS A 345 -22.08 -25.04 -27.74
N ARG A 346 -21.01 -24.47 -28.29
CA ARG A 346 -20.74 -23.05 -28.54
C ARG A 346 -21.95 -22.32 -29.16
N HIS A 347 -22.55 -21.39 -28.43
CA HIS A 347 -23.47 -20.37 -28.99
C HIS A 347 -23.53 -19.03 -28.25
N VAL A 348 -22.64 -18.75 -27.29
CA VAL A 348 -22.53 -17.41 -26.67
C VAL A 348 -21.07 -16.95 -26.76
N PRO A 349 -20.77 -15.80 -27.38
CA PRO A 349 -19.41 -15.27 -27.43
C PRO A 349 -18.93 -14.90 -26.02
N PRO A 350 -17.60 -14.94 -25.78
CA PRO A 350 -17.02 -14.61 -24.47
C PRO A 350 -17.43 -13.20 -24.05
N ARG A 351 -17.82 -13.04 -22.78
CA ARG A 351 -18.13 -11.73 -22.20
C ARG A 351 -16.82 -11.09 -21.75
N ALA A 352 -16.30 -10.18 -22.57
CA ALA A 352 -15.15 -9.37 -22.16
C ALA A 352 -15.52 -8.52 -20.93
N PRO A 353 -14.62 -8.34 -19.95
CA PRO A 353 -14.83 -7.38 -18.88
C PRO A 353 -15.08 -6.00 -19.52
N ARG A 354 -16.20 -5.36 -19.16
CA ARG A 354 -16.51 -4.01 -19.63
C ARG A 354 -15.53 -3.04 -18.97
N ASN A 355 -14.49 -2.65 -19.72
CA ASN A 355 -13.60 -1.57 -19.33
C ASN A 355 -14.43 -0.30 -19.09
N GLY A 356 -14.55 0.11 -17.84
CA GLY A 356 -15.19 1.36 -17.46
C GLY A 356 -14.43 2.55 -18.03
N HIS A 357 -14.80 3.00 -19.22
CA HIS A 357 -14.41 4.32 -19.69
C HIS A 357 -15.18 5.36 -18.88
N ALA A 358 -14.46 6.15 -18.10
CA ALA A 358 -14.97 7.43 -17.59
C ALA A 358 -15.47 8.28 -18.77
N PRO A 359 -16.60 9.00 -18.65
CA PRO A 359 -17.13 9.79 -19.74
C PRO A 359 -16.13 10.91 -20.10
N GLY A 360 -15.71 10.91 -21.37
CA GLY A 360 -14.78 11.88 -21.92
C GLY A 360 -15.29 13.31 -21.77
N THR A 361 -14.37 14.19 -21.37
CA THR A 361 -14.50 15.64 -21.49
C THR A 361 -14.77 15.99 -22.95
N ALA A 362 -15.99 16.48 -23.20
CA ALA A 362 -16.37 17.01 -24.50
C ALA A 362 -15.52 18.24 -24.84
N THR A 363 -14.91 18.20 -26.01
CA THR A 363 -14.42 19.35 -26.77
C THR A 363 -15.54 20.37 -26.99
N THR A 364 -15.29 21.60 -26.57
CA THR A 364 -15.72 22.84 -27.24
C THR A 364 -14.57 23.83 -27.19
#